data_AF-A0A4U1IP84-F1
#
_entry.id   AF-A0A4U1IP84-F1
#
_cell.length_a   1.000
_cell.length_b   1.000
_cell.length_c   1.000
_cell.angle_alpha   90.00
_cell.angle_beta   90.00
_cell.angle_gamma   90.00
#
_symmetry.space_group_name_H-M   'P 1'
#
loop_
_entity.id
_entity.type
_entity.pdbx_description
1 polymer ?
#
loop_
_entity_poly.entity_id
_entity_poly.type
_entity_poly.pdbx_seq_one_letter_code
_entity_poly.pdbx_strand_id
1 'polypeptide(L)'
;MADARTHLGDAHNFGRRVTRRDGRILKPRTVFWEWLLLAAESPLRRFLTETVEREGLGADVFGFLPDLTFSSPRARDGGEVEAVTLSPLPAPSSAAQKRELARIVGRSLALWSFLGVADLHWENLVLGVDGRGRVVFTPLDVEMILADLSLPTETKLLPDADPEVAAICRHAAGVRRALPYLGKPVDPADLVAMASAYQSTLVFLERHARAIAGVFAGLPELGEMPIRVCLRGTEEYVRARPASLWPPLLDAEKEQLARGDIPYFFQLYGRRGIHWFGNQELTRIETLPLEGDVPQLDPVLQVSRGFRSPTRTKLREDGLFTLLGAFDHGSFAGKHEADGLAVTFKKRALVVNLPDGEELESRRNLSTFVGSVYSPCRCGEVLSVFVPEVTVCEATTR
;
A
#
# COMPACT_ATOMS: atom_id res chain seq x y z
N MET A 1 23.27 2.48 28.29
CA MET A 1 22.46 3.71 28.12
C MET A 1 21.01 3.25 28.02
N ALA A 2 20.12 3.72 28.90
CA ALA A 2 18.72 3.31 28.88
C ALA A 2 18.05 3.93 27.65
N ASP A 3 17.67 3.09 26.69
CA ASP A 3 16.98 3.53 25.48
C ASP A 3 15.62 4.11 25.88
N ALA A 4 15.43 5.42 25.65
CA ALA A 4 14.24 6.12 26.07
C ALA A 4 13.02 5.62 25.26
N ARG A 5 11.98 5.17 25.96
CA ARG A 5 10.72 4.78 25.30
C ARG A 5 10.17 5.99 24.55
N THR A 6 10.16 5.90 23.23
CA THR A 6 9.56 6.92 22.37
C THR A 6 8.21 6.42 21.90
N HIS A 7 7.15 7.15 22.23
CA HIS A 7 5.81 6.88 21.72
C HIS A 7 5.73 7.29 20.25
N LEU A 8 5.29 6.36 19.42
CA LEU A 8 5.18 6.51 17.99
C LEU A 8 3.69 6.47 17.62
N GLY A 9 3.17 7.54 17.01
CA GLY A 9 1.80 7.59 16.51
C GLY A 9 0.69 7.75 17.55
N ASP A 10 -0.54 7.59 17.08
CA ASP A 10 -1.77 7.83 17.83
C ASP A 10 -2.08 6.73 18.85
N ALA A 11 -2.87 7.09 19.86
CA ALA A 11 -3.40 6.14 20.82
C ALA A 11 -4.62 5.42 20.25
N HIS A 12 -4.67 4.11 20.45
CA HIS A 12 -5.81 3.26 20.13
C HIS A 12 -6.05 2.27 21.27
N ASN A 13 -7.24 1.66 21.30
CA ASN A 13 -7.50 0.48 22.11
C ASN A 13 -7.07 0.64 23.58
N PHE A 14 -7.65 1.61 24.30
CA PHE A 14 -7.39 1.91 25.71
C PHE A 14 -6.01 2.56 25.95
N GLY A 15 -5.68 3.56 25.15
CA GLY A 15 -4.47 4.39 25.31
C GLY A 15 -3.19 3.74 24.82
N ARG A 16 -3.27 2.57 24.18
CA ARG A 16 -2.09 1.85 23.69
C ARG A 16 -1.52 2.56 22.46
N ARG A 17 -0.18 2.62 22.38
CA ARG A 17 0.55 3.29 21.30
C ARG A 17 1.65 2.40 20.76
N VAL A 18 2.01 2.61 19.49
CA VAL A 18 3.25 2.01 18.98
C VAL A 18 4.41 2.60 19.76
N THR A 19 5.40 1.77 20.10
CA THR A 19 6.59 2.23 20.84
C THR A 19 7.84 1.66 20.22
N ARG A 20 8.91 2.45 20.21
CA ARG A 20 10.25 1.98 19.86
C ARG A 20 11.04 1.69 21.12
N ARG A 21 11.69 0.53 21.15
CA ARG A 21 12.54 0.09 22.25
C ARG A 21 13.56 -0.94 21.77
N ASP A 22 14.83 -0.76 22.11
CA ASP A 22 15.89 -1.76 21.92
C ASP A 22 15.99 -2.24 20.44
N GLY A 23 15.86 -1.29 19.50
CA GLY A 23 15.89 -1.59 18.06
C GLY A 23 14.63 -2.27 17.49
N ARG A 24 13.56 -2.40 18.28
CA ARG A 24 12.29 -2.99 17.87
C ARG A 24 11.14 -2.00 17.96
N ILE A 25 10.10 -2.30 17.21
CA ILE A 25 8.82 -1.59 17.18
C ILE A 25 7.77 -2.52 17.80
N LEU A 26 7.26 -2.14 18.96
CA LEU A 26 6.14 -2.80 19.61
C LEU A 26 4.85 -2.17 19.09
N LYS A 27 4.06 -2.94 18.33
CA LYS A 27 2.73 -2.53 17.89
C LYS A 27 1.69 -3.12 18.86
N PRO A 28 0.78 -2.31 19.45
CA PRO A 28 -0.26 -2.78 20.37
C PRO A 28 -1.49 -3.35 19.64
N ARG A 29 -1.22 -3.97 18.50
CA ARG A 29 -2.17 -4.62 17.60
C ARG A 29 -1.45 -5.78 16.93
N THR A 30 -2.20 -6.67 16.30
CA THR A 30 -1.60 -7.77 15.54
C THR A 30 -0.58 -7.24 14.52
N VAL A 31 0.52 -7.97 14.37
CA VAL A 31 1.53 -7.77 13.32
C VAL A 31 1.50 -8.92 12.30
N PHE A 32 0.40 -9.68 12.30
CA PHE A 32 0.26 -10.91 11.52
C PHE A 32 0.38 -10.67 10.02
N TRP A 33 -0.25 -9.60 9.52
CA TRP A 33 -0.23 -9.26 8.10
C TRP A 33 1.15 -8.77 7.66
N GLU A 34 1.82 -7.96 8.49
CA GLU A 34 3.20 -7.55 8.29
C GLU A 34 4.13 -8.75 8.28
N TRP A 35 3.98 -9.69 9.23
CA TRP A 35 4.77 -10.91 9.25
C TRP A 35 4.56 -11.73 7.97
N LEU A 36 3.30 -11.91 7.55
CA LEU A 36 2.97 -12.67 6.35
C LEU A 36 3.63 -12.08 5.10
N LEU A 37 3.84 -10.76 5.04
CA LEU A 37 4.34 -10.08 3.84
C LEU A 37 5.81 -9.65 3.90
N LEU A 38 6.32 -9.31 5.08
CA LEU A 38 7.61 -8.66 5.27
C LEU A 38 8.64 -9.59 5.91
N ALA A 39 8.24 -10.74 6.43
CA ALA A 39 9.17 -11.75 6.95
C ALA A 39 9.51 -12.77 5.87
N ALA A 40 10.80 -12.95 5.56
CA ALA A 40 11.23 -13.85 4.49
C ALA A 40 10.83 -15.31 4.73
N GLU A 41 10.73 -15.71 6.00
CA GLU A 41 10.35 -17.07 6.42
C GLU A 41 8.84 -17.31 6.40
N SER A 42 8.03 -16.27 6.20
CA SER A 42 6.57 -16.41 6.19
C SER A 42 6.11 -17.38 5.09
N PRO A 43 4.98 -18.07 5.27
CA PRO A 43 4.46 -19.00 4.26
C PRO A 43 4.23 -18.34 2.90
N LEU A 44 3.74 -17.10 2.87
CA LEU A 44 3.49 -16.37 1.63
C LEU A 44 4.79 -15.95 0.96
N ARG A 45 5.77 -15.43 1.70
CA ARG A 45 7.06 -15.00 1.14
C ARG A 45 7.84 -16.18 0.58
N ARG A 46 7.90 -17.31 1.29
CA ARG A 46 8.50 -18.55 0.76
C ARG A 46 7.82 -19.01 -0.52
N PHE A 47 6.48 -19.05 -0.53
CA PHE A 47 5.74 -19.44 -1.72
C PHE A 47 6.07 -18.55 -2.94
N LEU A 48 6.09 -17.22 -2.76
CA LEU A 48 6.40 -16.28 -3.84
C LEU A 48 7.83 -16.47 -4.36
N THR A 49 8.83 -16.53 -3.47
CA THR A 49 10.24 -16.73 -3.83
C THR A 49 10.45 -18.05 -4.56
N GLU A 50 9.99 -19.17 -3.99
CA GLU A 50 10.13 -20.51 -4.59
C GLU A 50 9.44 -20.61 -5.97
N THR A 51 8.32 -19.92 -6.14
CA THR A 51 7.57 -19.93 -7.42
C THR A 51 8.29 -19.09 -8.48
N VAL A 52 8.80 -17.92 -8.11
CA VAL A 52 9.62 -17.07 -9.00
C VAL A 52 10.91 -17.78 -9.44
N GLU A 53 11.60 -18.46 -8.51
CA GLU A 53 12.81 -19.24 -8.80
C GLU A 53 12.52 -20.41 -9.76
N ARG A 54 11.44 -21.17 -9.50
CA ARG A 54 11.03 -22.31 -10.34
C ARG A 54 10.68 -21.90 -11.76
N GLU A 55 10.13 -20.71 -11.96
CA GLU A 55 9.80 -20.17 -13.27
C GLU A 55 10.95 -19.41 -13.93
N GLY A 56 12.10 -19.27 -13.27
CA GLY A 56 13.27 -18.59 -13.82
C GLY A 56 13.08 -17.08 -14.03
N LEU A 57 12.16 -16.44 -13.28
CA LEU A 57 11.88 -15.01 -13.40
C LEU A 57 12.91 -14.12 -12.69
N GLY A 58 13.88 -14.73 -11.99
CA GLY A 58 14.96 -14.09 -11.25
C GLY A 58 14.63 -13.90 -9.77
N ALA A 59 15.58 -14.20 -8.88
CA ALA A 59 15.37 -14.21 -7.42
C ALA A 59 14.92 -12.84 -6.85
N ASP A 60 15.13 -11.75 -7.59
CA ASP A 60 14.91 -10.38 -7.12
C ASP A 60 13.54 -9.78 -7.50
N VAL A 61 12.61 -10.53 -8.10
CA VAL A 61 11.26 -10.02 -8.45
C VAL A 61 10.57 -9.38 -7.24
N PHE A 62 10.67 -10.00 -6.07
CA PHE A 62 10.18 -9.46 -4.80
C PHE A 62 11.30 -9.01 -3.85
N GLY A 63 12.52 -8.82 -4.38
CA GLY A 63 13.70 -8.39 -3.62
C GLY A 63 13.59 -6.95 -3.06
N PHE A 64 12.55 -6.21 -3.46
CA PHE A 64 12.22 -4.89 -2.91
C PHE A 64 11.53 -4.95 -1.54
N LEU A 65 11.10 -6.12 -1.10
CA LEU A 65 10.57 -6.34 0.22
C LEU A 65 11.71 -6.58 1.21
N PRO A 66 11.63 -6.06 2.44
CA PRO A 66 12.60 -6.35 3.48
C PRO A 66 12.44 -7.80 3.96
N ASP A 67 13.41 -8.25 4.76
CA ASP A 67 13.42 -9.54 5.44
C ASP A 67 13.34 -9.28 6.96
N LEU A 68 12.19 -8.80 7.43
CA LEU A 68 12.00 -8.37 8.83
C LEU A 68 11.78 -9.54 9.78
N THR A 69 12.33 -9.44 10.99
CA THR A 69 12.07 -10.39 12.08
C THR A 69 10.93 -9.94 13.00
N PHE A 70 10.09 -10.90 13.40
CA PHE A 70 8.91 -10.65 14.23
C PHE A 70 8.94 -11.48 15.52
N SER A 71 8.29 -10.98 16.56
CA SER A 71 8.00 -11.74 17.78
C SER A 71 6.52 -11.69 18.11
N SER A 72 5.99 -12.84 18.47
CA SER A 72 4.55 -13.07 18.62
C SER A 72 3.72 -12.68 17.39
N PRO A 73 4.11 -13.01 16.15
CA PRO A 73 3.41 -12.53 14.95
C PRO A 73 1.96 -13.02 14.83
N ARG A 74 1.60 -14.07 15.56
CA ARG A 74 0.26 -14.67 15.57
C ARG A 74 -0.60 -14.18 16.73
N ALA A 75 -0.09 -13.27 17.57
CA ALA A 75 -0.88 -12.69 18.64
C ALA A 75 -1.84 -11.62 18.08
N ARG A 76 -3.05 -11.60 18.64
CA ARG A 76 -4.14 -10.72 18.19
C ARG A 76 -4.00 -9.29 18.74
N ASP A 77 -3.46 -9.19 19.95
CA ASP A 77 -3.51 -8.02 20.82
C ASP A 77 -2.17 -7.25 20.87
N GLY A 78 -1.17 -7.71 20.12
CA GLY A 78 0.12 -7.05 20.05
C GLY A 78 1.16 -7.91 19.36
N GLY A 79 2.24 -7.28 18.92
CA GLY A 79 3.42 -7.97 18.41
C GLY A 79 4.61 -7.03 18.31
N GLU A 80 5.78 -7.61 18.14
CA GLU A 80 7.01 -6.87 17.92
C GLU A 80 7.55 -7.16 16.53
N VAL A 81 8.10 -6.14 15.90
CA VAL A 81 8.85 -6.25 14.65
C VAL A 81 10.17 -5.51 14.82
N GLU A 82 11.25 -6.00 14.23
CA GLU A 82 12.49 -5.22 14.19
C GLU A 82 12.30 -3.89 13.47
N ALA A 83 12.99 -2.85 13.93
CA ALA A 83 12.97 -1.56 13.25
C ALA A 83 13.74 -1.69 11.93
N VAL A 84 13.09 -1.32 10.82
CA VAL A 84 13.77 -1.31 9.52
C VAL A 84 14.95 -0.34 9.57
N THR A 85 16.10 -0.78 9.08
CA THR A 85 17.31 0.03 8.98
C THR A 85 17.77 0.05 7.54
N LEU A 86 17.68 1.23 6.92
CA LEU A 86 18.07 1.45 5.52
C LEU A 86 19.08 2.59 5.44
N SER A 87 20.06 2.44 4.55
CA SER A 87 20.86 3.56 4.08
C SER A 87 20.06 4.37 3.06
N PRO A 88 20.30 5.70 2.94
CA PRO A 88 19.69 6.50 1.88
C PRO A 88 19.94 5.88 0.51
N LEU A 89 18.92 5.91 -0.36
CA LEU A 89 19.10 5.47 -1.74
C LEU A 89 20.07 6.43 -2.44
N PRO A 90 21.18 5.96 -3.03
CA PRO A 90 22.06 6.84 -3.79
C PRO A 90 21.35 7.32 -5.06
N ALA A 91 21.74 8.50 -5.55
CA ALA A 91 21.31 8.95 -6.88
C ALA A 91 21.69 7.89 -7.93
N PRO A 92 20.80 7.53 -8.88
CA PRO A 92 21.13 6.54 -9.90
C PRO A 92 22.34 7.00 -10.71
N SER A 93 23.40 6.19 -10.71
CA SER A 93 24.64 6.47 -11.46
C SER A 93 24.54 6.11 -12.95
N SER A 94 23.49 5.37 -13.33
CA SER A 94 23.24 4.96 -14.72
C SER A 94 21.75 4.89 -15.03
N ALA A 95 21.41 4.96 -16.32
CA ALA A 95 20.05 4.74 -16.81
C ALA A 95 19.51 3.35 -16.45
N ALA A 96 20.38 2.33 -16.36
CA ALA A 96 19.98 0.98 -15.98
C ALA A 96 19.51 0.91 -14.51
N GLN A 97 20.22 1.55 -13.59
CA GLN A 97 19.81 1.62 -12.18
C GLN A 97 18.49 2.37 -12.01
N LYS A 98 18.34 3.49 -12.73
CA LYS A 98 17.10 4.27 -12.73
C LYS A 98 15.92 3.46 -13.24
N ARG A 99 16.12 2.73 -14.34
CA ARG A 99 15.13 1.82 -14.90
C ARG A 99 14.76 0.69 -13.95
N GLU A 100 15.73 0.14 -13.21
CA GLU A 100 15.43 -0.90 -12.22
C GLU A 100 14.61 -0.36 -11.05
N LEU A 101 14.88 0.85 -10.57
CA LEU A 101 14.00 1.50 -9.59
C LEU A 101 12.57 1.66 -10.15
N ALA A 102 12.43 2.04 -11.42
CA ALA A 102 11.13 2.15 -12.07
C ALA A 102 10.40 0.79 -12.09
N ARG A 103 11.11 -0.31 -12.40
CA ARG A 103 10.55 -1.66 -12.30
C ARG A 103 10.11 -1.99 -10.89
N ILE A 104 10.95 -1.73 -9.89
CA ILE A 104 10.62 -1.96 -8.47
C ILE A 104 9.33 -1.25 -8.06
N VAL A 105 9.15 0.02 -8.48
CA VAL A 105 7.90 0.76 -8.23
C VAL A 105 6.71 0.05 -8.88
N GLY A 106 6.85 -0.40 -10.13
CA GLY A 106 5.81 -1.17 -10.84
C GLY A 106 5.45 -2.48 -10.15
N ARG A 107 6.44 -3.29 -9.75
CA ARG A 107 6.23 -4.56 -9.02
C ARG A 107 5.55 -4.33 -7.66
N SER A 108 5.97 -3.29 -6.94
CA SER A 108 5.37 -2.91 -5.66
C SER A 108 3.90 -2.52 -5.83
N LEU A 109 3.58 -1.63 -6.78
CA LEU A 109 2.20 -1.26 -7.11
C LEU A 109 1.32 -2.48 -7.42
N ALA A 110 1.82 -3.42 -8.22
CA ALA A 110 1.09 -4.64 -8.58
C ALA A 110 0.83 -5.54 -7.37
N LEU A 111 1.84 -5.79 -6.54
CA LEU A 111 1.72 -6.66 -5.36
C LEU A 111 0.65 -6.15 -4.38
N TRP A 112 0.73 -4.87 -4.01
CA TRP A 112 -0.17 -4.29 -3.02
C TRP A 112 -1.60 -4.17 -3.54
N SER A 113 -1.76 -3.81 -4.81
CA SER A 113 -3.08 -3.76 -5.43
C SER A 113 -3.71 -5.16 -5.56
N PHE A 114 -2.91 -6.18 -5.92
CA PHE A 114 -3.39 -7.55 -6.01
C PHE A 114 -3.86 -8.09 -4.64
N LEU A 115 -3.08 -7.85 -3.58
CA LEU A 115 -3.42 -8.31 -2.23
C LEU A 115 -4.50 -7.47 -1.55
N GLY A 116 -4.91 -6.37 -2.18
CA GLY A 116 -5.93 -5.48 -1.63
C GLY A 116 -5.45 -4.70 -0.43
N VAL A 117 -4.18 -4.26 -0.45
CA VAL A 117 -3.61 -3.46 0.64
C VAL A 117 -3.93 -1.98 0.42
N ALA A 118 -4.60 -1.38 1.39
CA ALA A 118 -5.03 0.01 1.36
C ALA A 118 -4.28 0.86 2.39
N ASP A 119 -4.52 2.18 2.34
CA ASP A 119 -3.94 3.17 3.25
C ASP A 119 -2.40 3.24 3.22
N LEU A 120 -1.80 2.99 2.05
CA LEU A 120 -0.37 3.04 1.81
C LEU A 120 0.10 4.46 1.45
N HIS A 121 -0.22 5.40 2.33
CA HIS A 121 0.31 6.74 2.20
C HIS A 121 1.84 6.76 2.41
N TRP A 122 2.50 7.77 1.88
CA TRP A 122 3.95 7.87 1.83
C TRP A 122 4.61 7.80 3.22
N GLU A 123 3.96 8.22 4.30
CA GLU A 123 4.48 8.05 5.66
C GLU A 123 4.65 6.58 6.03
N ASN A 124 3.84 5.67 5.47
CA ASN A 124 3.96 4.24 5.75
C ASN A 124 4.95 3.52 4.84
N LEU A 125 5.51 4.23 3.86
CA LEU A 125 6.39 3.68 2.83
C LEU A 125 7.86 3.98 3.13
N VAL A 126 8.71 2.97 3.04
CA VAL A 126 10.17 3.14 3.12
C VAL A 126 10.81 3.03 1.75
N LEU A 127 11.86 3.82 1.54
CA LEU A 127 12.73 3.75 0.37
C LEU A 127 14.19 3.89 0.82
N GLY A 128 15.03 2.96 0.43
CA GLY A 128 16.46 2.99 0.75
C GLY A 128 17.17 1.73 0.32
N VAL A 129 18.37 1.52 0.86
CA VAL A 129 19.21 0.36 0.59
C VAL A 129 19.42 -0.43 1.88
N ASP A 130 19.19 -1.74 1.86
CA ASP A 130 19.42 -2.61 3.02
C ASP A 130 20.92 -2.93 3.22
N GLY A 131 21.24 -3.65 4.30
CA GLY A 131 22.63 -4.08 4.58
C GLY A 131 23.25 -5.01 3.54
N ARG A 132 22.48 -5.50 2.57
CA ARG A 132 22.94 -6.33 1.45
C ARG A 132 23.07 -5.54 0.14
N GLY A 133 22.81 -4.24 0.15
CA GLY A 133 22.85 -3.41 -1.05
C GLY A 133 21.58 -3.49 -1.91
N ARG A 134 20.49 -4.10 -1.42
CA ARG A 134 19.22 -4.20 -2.16
C ARG A 134 18.37 -2.97 -1.94
N VAL A 135 17.73 -2.49 -3.00
CA VAL A 135 16.77 -1.39 -2.92
C VAL A 135 15.48 -1.92 -2.27
N VAL A 136 15.10 -1.35 -1.13
CA VAL A 136 13.84 -1.65 -0.45
C VAL A 136 12.83 -0.55 -0.78
N PHE A 137 11.64 -0.94 -1.22
CA PHE A 137 10.53 -0.02 -1.53
C PHE A 137 9.18 -0.66 -1.16
N THR A 138 8.82 -0.56 0.11
CA THR A 138 7.67 -1.27 0.68
C THR A 138 6.90 -0.40 1.68
N PRO A 139 5.59 -0.61 1.85
CA PRO A 139 4.90 -0.22 3.07
C PRO A 139 5.34 -1.08 4.26
N LEU A 140 5.31 -0.50 5.45
CA LEU A 140 5.56 -1.18 6.74
C LEU A 140 4.30 -1.42 7.57
N ASP A 141 3.19 -0.81 7.15
CA ASP A 141 1.90 -0.94 7.81
C ASP A 141 0.91 -1.53 6.80
N VAL A 142 0.62 -2.83 6.96
CA VAL A 142 -0.15 -3.62 5.98
C VAL A 142 -1.38 -4.28 6.63
N GLU A 143 -1.94 -3.63 7.62
CA GLU A 143 -3.10 -4.12 8.40
C GLU A 143 -4.45 -3.99 7.69
N MET A 144 -4.53 -3.12 6.68
CA MET A 144 -5.68 -2.98 5.79
C MET A 144 -5.40 -3.79 4.52
N ILE A 145 -5.75 -5.08 4.53
CA ILE A 145 -5.45 -6.04 3.46
C ILE A 145 -6.72 -6.78 3.04
N LEU A 146 -6.68 -7.46 1.90
CA LEU A 146 -7.77 -8.25 1.33
C LEU A 146 -8.96 -7.41 0.87
N ALA A 147 -8.82 -6.10 0.68
CA ALA A 147 -9.85 -5.31 0.02
C ALA A 147 -9.97 -5.69 -1.46
N ASP A 148 -11.19 -5.77 -1.98
CA ASP A 148 -11.43 -6.08 -3.39
C ASP A 148 -11.26 -4.85 -4.30
N LEU A 149 -10.01 -4.38 -4.42
CA LEU A 149 -9.68 -3.14 -5.10
C LEU A 149 -9.97 -3.21 -6.60
N SER A 150 -10.61 -2.15 -7.11
CA SER A 150 -10.92 -2.02 -8.53
C SER A 150 -9.82 -1.31 -9.31
N LEU A 151 -9.08 -0.41 -8.64
CA LEU A 151 -8.00 0.39 -9.19
C LEU A 151 -6.83 0.51 -8.18
N PRO A 152 -5.59 0.70 -8.67
CA PRO A 152 -4.43 0.86 -7.80
C PRO A 152 -4.42 2.19 -7.02
N THR A 153 -5.27 3.18 -7.34
CA THR A 153 -5.43 4.41 -6.55
C THR A 153 -5.98 4.14 -5.15
N GLU A 154 -6.79 3.10 -5.00
CA GLU A 154 -7.41 2.71 -3.73
C GLU A 154 -6.36 2.23 -2.70
N THR A 155 -5.15 1.86 -3.17
CA THR A 155 -4.01 1.60 -2.28
C THR A 155 -3.47 2.86 -1.60
N LYS A 156 -3.76 4.05 -2.14
CA LYS A 156 -3.08 5.34 -1.87
C LYS A 156 -1.61 5.41 -2.29
N LEU A 157 -1.09 4.42 -3.02
CA LEU A 157 0.24 4.55 -3.64
C LEU A 157 0.19 5.50 -4.84
N LEU A 158 -0.91 5.50 -5.60
CA LEU A 158 -1.17 6.45 -6.68
C LEU A 158 -2.21 7.51 -6.25
N PRO A 159 -2.18 8.73 -6.82
CA PRO A 159 -3.14 9.76 -6.48
C PRO A 159 -4.53 9.42 -7.02
N ASP A 160 -5.55 9.52 -6.18
CA ASP A 160 -6.93 9.36 -6.60
C ASP A 160 -7.38 10.48 -7.57
N ALA A 161 -8.38 10.21 -8.41
CA ALA A 161 -9.01 11.19 -9.29
C ALA A 161 -10.18 11.93 -8.63
N ASP A 162 -10.84 11.34 -7.64
CA ASP A 162 -11.92 11.99 -6.91
C ASP A 162 -11.39 13.32 -6.33
N PRO A 163 -11.97 14.49 -6.66
CA PRO A 163 -11.46 15.77 -6.20
C PRO A 163 -11.36 15.91 -4.67
N GLU A 164 -12.26 15.28 -3.92
CA GLU A 164 -12.27 15.30 -2.45
C GLU A 164 -11.11 14.47 -1.90
N VAL A 165 -10.96 13.24 -2.42
CA VAL A 165 -9.87 12.33 -2.03
C VAL A 165 -8.53 12.85 -2.53
N ALA A 166 -8.45 13.33 -3.76
CA ALA A 166 -7.26 13.91 -4.37
C ALA A 166 -6.81 15.14 -3.59
N ALA A 167 -7.72 15.98 -3.10
CA ALA A 167 -7.33 17.14 -2.30
C ALA A 167 -6.53 16.74 -1.06
N ILE A 168 -6.96 15.66 -0.40
CA ILE A 168 -6.35 15.07 0.79
C ILE A 168 -5.09 14.27 0.40
N CYS A 169 -5.18 13.36 -0.56
CA CYS A 169 -4.13 12.43 -0.95
C CYS A 169 -3.07 13.02 -1.89
N ARG A 170 -3.24 14.27 -2.35
CA ARG A 170 -2.32 14.97 -3.27
C ARG A 170 -0.86 14.89 -2.83
N HIS A 171 -0.62 14.86 -1.52
CA HIS A 171 0.70 14.77 -0.92
C HIS A 171 1.06 13.35 -0.46
N ALA A 172 0.04 12.54 -0.21
CA ALA A 172 0.17 11.27 0.47
C ALA A 172 0.53 10.10 -0.44
N ALA A 173 0.48 10.28 -1.77
CA ALA A 173 0.71 9.19 -2.72
C ALA A 173 2.11 8.56 -2.54
N GLY A 174 2.16 7.30 -2.10
CA GLY A 174 3.40 6.60 -1.73
C GLY A 174 4.48 6.63 -2.81
N VAL A 175 4.11 6.51 -4.09
CA VAL A 175 5.08 6.50 -5.20
C VAL A 175 5.87 7.80 -5.35
N ARG A 176 5.40 8.90 -4.76
CA ARG A 176 6.11 10.19 -4.80
C ARG A 176 7.49 10.10 -4.15
N ARG A 177 7.75 9.14 -3.24
CA ARG A 177 9.08 8.89 -2.66
C ARG A 177 10.13 8.51 -3.69
N ALA A 178 9.75 7.87 -4.80
CA ALA A 178 10.68 7.46 -5.85
C ALA A 178 10.99 8.60 -6.85
N LEU A 179 10.16 9.65 -6.92
CA LEU A 179 10.29 10.71 -7.92
C LEU A 179 11.62 11.50 -7.87
N PRO A 180 12.24 11.78 -6.71
CA PRO A 180 13.55 12.42 -6.67
C PRO A 180 14.64 11.64 -7.43
N TYR A 181 14.47 10.31 -7.55
CA TYR A 181 15.42 9.42 -8.20
C TYR A 181 15.02 9.09 -9.65
N LEU A 182 13.71 9.06 -9.94
CA LEU A 182 13.16 8.78 -11.27
C LEU A 182 13.03 10.04 -12.15
N GLY A 183 13.10 11.23 -11.57
CA GLY A 183 12.92 12.50 -12.26
C GLY A 183 11.46 12.98 -12.30
N LYS A 184 11.28 14.27 -12.62
CA LYS A 184 10.00 14.94 -12.79
C LYS A 184 10.05 15.81 -14.06
N PRO A 185 9.48 15.37 -15.20
CA PRO A 185 8.78 14.11 -15.40
C PRO A 185 9.73 12.90 -15.39
N VAL A 186 9.17 11.71 -15.14
CA VAL A 186 9.87 10.43 -15.35
C VAL A 186 10.16 10.27 -16.85
N ASP A 187 11.29 9.67 -17.22
CA ASP A 187 11.60 9.39 -18.63
C ASP A 187 10.56 8.39 -19.20
N PRO A 188 10.04 8.59 -20.43
CA PRO A 188 9.06 7.68 -21.02
C PRO A 188 9.51 6.22 -21.06
N ALA A 189 10.79 5.93 -21.30
CA ALA A 189 11.29 4.56 -21.32
C ALA A 189 11.28 3.94 -19.92
N ASP A 190 11.58 4.72 -18.88
CA ASP A 190 11.51 4.29 -17.49
C ASP A 190 10.03 4.09 -17.05
N LEU A 191 9.12 4.95 -17.50
CA LEU A 191 7.67 4.79 -17.27
C LEU A 191 7.13 3.51 -17.94
N VAL A 192 7.54 3.21 -19.18
CA VAL A 192 7.14 1.96 -19.84
C VAL A 192 7.74 0.74 -19.14
N ALA A 193 8.97 0.82 -18.61
CA ALA A 193 9.53 -0.24 -17.78
C ALA A 193 8.77 -0.44 -16.47
N MET A 194 8.33 0.63 -15.81
CA MET A 194 7.46 0.57 -14.63
C MET A 194 6.12 -0.09 -14.95
N ALA A 195 5.48 0.31 -16.05
CA ALA A 195 4.21 -0.25 -16.52
C ALA A 195 4.32 -1.73 -16.88
N SER A 196 5.41 -2.12 -17.56
CA SER A 196 5.71 -3.51 -17.89
C SER A 196 5.93 -4.37 -16.64
N ALA A 197 6.66 -3.86 -15.66
CA ALA A 197 6.85 -4.54 -14.37
C ALA A 197 5.55 -4.70 -13.58
N TYR A 198 4.67 -3.68 -13.60
CA TYR A 198 3.32 -3.77 -13.02
C TYR A 198 2.49 -4.88 -13.68
N GLN A 199 2.39 -4.85 -15.01
CA GLN A 199 1.58 -5.81 -15.77
C GLN A 199 2.10 -7.24 -15.59
N SER A 200 3.40 -7.47 -15.73
CA SER A 200 3.99 -8.81 -15.62
C SER A 200 3.85 -9.39 -14.22
N THR A 201 3.98 -8.54 -13.18
CA THR A 201 3.76 -8.95 -11.79
C THR A 201 2.30 -9.30 -11.53
N LEU A 202 1.34 -8.52 -12.04
CA LEU A 202 -0.08 -8.87 -11.92
C LEU A 202 -0.40 -10.19 -12.62
N VAL A 203 0.06 -10.39 -13.86
CA VAL A 203 -0.14 -11.63 -14.61
C VAL A 203 0.45 -12.83 -13.84
N PHE A 204 1.64 -12.67 -13.25
CA PHE A 204 2.24 -13.67 -12.39
C PHE A 204 1.34 -13.99 -11.18
N LEU A 205 0.90 -12.98 -10.44
CA LEU A 205 0.08 -13.14 -9.24
C LEU A 205 -1.29 -13.76 -9.56
N GLU A 206 -1.93 -13.35 -10.66
CA GLU A 206 -3.22 -13.87 -11.11
C GLU A 206 -3.15 -15.35 -11.50
N ARG A 207 -2.11 -15.72 -12.26
CA ARG A 207 -1.86 -17.12 -12.64
C ARG A 207 -1.69 -18.01 -11.41
N HIS A 208 -1.09 -17.48 -10.34
CA HIS A 208 -0.88 -18.18 -9.07
C HIS A 208 -1.94 -17.89 -8.00
N ALA A 209 -3.00 -17.15 -8.31
CA ALA A 209 -3.94 -16.62 -7.32
C ALA A 209 -4.58 -17.72 -6.45
N ARG A 210 -4.90 -18.87 -7.05
CA ARG A 210 -5.43 -20.03 -6.31
C ARG A 210 -4.43 -20.62 -5.32
N ALA A 211 -3.16 -20.72 -5.70
CA ALA A 211 -2.12 -21.26 -4.83
C ALA A 211 -1.80 -20.27 -3.71
N ILE A 212 -1.73 -18.97 -4.01
CA ILE A 212 -1.60 -17.90 -3.02
C ILE A 212 -2.77 -17.96 -2.04
N ALA A 213 -4.01 -18.03 -2.53
CA ALA A 213 -5.19 -18.19 -1.66
C ALA A 213 -5.14 -19.48 -0.83
N GLY A 214 -4.56 -20.56 -1.36
CA GLY A 214 -4.30 -21.79 -0.62
C GLY A 214 -3.37 -21.57 0.58
N VAL A 215 -2.35 -20.70 0.44
CA VAL A 215 -1.49 -20.28 1.56
C VAL A 215 -2.34 -19.59 2.63
N PHE A 216 -3.17 -18.61 2.26
CA PHE A 216 -4.05 -17.91 3.21
C PHE A 216 -5.03 -18.87 3.89
N ALA A 217 -5.68 -19.75 3.13
CA ALA A 217 -6.64 -20.72 3.65
C ALA A 217 -6.00 -21.73 4.63
N GLY A 218 -4.70 -21.99 4.49
CA GLY A 218 -3.95 -22.84 5.40
C GLY A 218 -3.52 -22.18 6.71
N LEU A 219 -3.73 -20.86 6.88
CA LEU A 219 -3.40 -20.14 8.10
C LEU A 219 -4.54 -20.29 9.12
N PRO A 220 -4.31 -20.93 10.28
CA PRO A 220 -5.35 -21.07 11.30
C PRO A 220 -5.83 -19.72 11.85
N GLU A 221 -4.97 -18.69 11.79
CA GLU A 221 -5.27 -17.36 12.29
C GLU A 221 -6.17 -16.51 11.35
N LEU A 222 -6.41 -16.95 10.10
CA LEU A 222 -7.09 -16.14 9.07
C LEU A 222 -8.42 -15.53 9.55
N GLY A 223 -9.26 -16.34 10.22
CA GLY A 223 -10.58 -15.92 10.69
C GLY A 223 -10.59 -15.18 12.03
N GLU A 224 -9.44 -15.01 12.67
CA GLU A 224 -9.29 -14.44 14.01
C GLU A 224 -8.47 -13.15 14.03
N MET A 225 -7.63 -12.93 13.02
CA MET A 225 -6.78 -11.74 12.94
C MET A 225 -7.56 -10.53 12.44
N PRO A 226 -7.54 -9.41 13.19
CA PRO A 226 -8.13 -8.14 12.77
C PRO A 226 -7.57 -7.68 11.44
N ILE A 227 -8.46 -7.35 10.50
CA ILE A 227 -8.15 -6.57 9.30
C ILE A 227 -8.66 -5.16 9.58
N ARG A 228 -7.77 -4.17 9.67
CA ARG A 228 -8.19 -2.81 10.06
C ARG A 228 -9.15 -2.24 9.02
N VAL A 229 -10.09 -1.45 9.52
CA VAL A 229 -10.99 -0.64 8.71
C VAL A 229 -10.95 0.79 9.21
N CYS A 230 -10.71 1.72 8.31
CA CYS A 230 -10.84 3.15 8.57
C CYS A 230 -12.23 3.60 8.12
N LEU A 231 -13.10 3.95 9.06
CA LEU A 231 -14.43 4.51 8.74
C LEU A 231 -14.35 5.99 8.39
N ARG A 232 -13.26 6.66 8.76
CA ARG A 232 -13.05 8.10 8.64
C ARG A 232 -11.55 8.41 8.67
N GLY A 233 -11.15 9.57 8.15
CA GLY A 233 -9.75 10.01 8.23
C GLY A 233 -9.36 10.36 9.68
N THR A 234 -8.13 10.02 10.08
CA THR A 234 -7.63 10.31 11.44
C THR A 234 -7.70 11.81 11.79
N GLU A 235 -7.43 12.69 10.82
CA GLU A 235 -7.53 14.14 11.04
C GLU A 235 -8.95 14.59 11.44
N GLU A 236 -9.99 13.90 10.97
CA GLU A 236 -11.37 14.22 11.32
C GLU A 236 -11.66 13.93 12.79
N TYR A 237 -11.06 12.87 13.35
CA TYR A 237 -11.13 12.57 14.78
C TYR A 237 -10.34 13.58 15.61
N VAL A 238 -9.12 13.92 15.18
CA VAL A 238 -8.25 14.86 15.90
C VAL A 238 -8.85 16.27 15.94
N ARG A 239 -9.48 16.72 14.84
CA ARG A 239 -10.09 18.04 14.72
C ARG A 239 -11.58 18.05 15.07
N ALA A 240 -12.13 16.92 15.48
CA ALA A 240 -13.57 16.73 15.70
C ALA A 240 -14.16 17.80 16.63
N ARG A 241 -15.02 18.66 16.06
CA ARG A 241 -16.05 19.36 16.84
C ARG A 241 -17.36 18.60 16.59
N PRO A 242 -17.95 17.93 17.61
CA PRO A 242 -19.05 17.00 17.38
C PRO A 242 -20.25 17.56 16.60
N ALA A 243 -20.52 18.86 16.73
CA ALA A 243 -21.65 19.52 16.07
C ALA A 243 -21.43 19.82 14.57
N SER A 244 -20.22 19.68 14.04
CA SER A 244 -19.90 20.01 12.63
C SER A 244 -19.46 18.80 11.79
N LEU A 245 -19.40 17.60 12.35
CA LEU A 245 -19.00 16.40 11.63
C LEU A 245 -20.20 15.79 10.90
N TRP A 246 -20.02 15.52 9.60
CA TRP A 246 -20.97 14.78 8.79
C TRP A 246 -20.22 13.66 8.04
N PRO A 247 -20.68 12.40 8.09
CA PRO A 247 -21.79 11.91 8.93
C PRO A 247 -21.47 12.04 10.44
N PRO A 248 -22.48 12.08 11.33
CA PRO A 248 -22.28 12.14 12.77
C PRO A 248 -21.42 10.99 13.28
N LEU A 249 -20.83 11.18 14.47
CA LEU A 249 -20.10 10.10 15.14
C LEU A 249 -21.06 8.98 15.56
N LEU A 250 -20.69 7.75 15.27
CA LEU A 250 -21.28 6.53 15.80
C LEU A 250 -21.03 6.45 17.31
N ASP A 251 -21.89 5.73 18.03
CA ASP A 251 -21.73 5.58 19.48
C ASP A 251 -20.41 4.90 19.86
N ALA A 252 -19.94 3.96 19.03
CA ALA A 252 -18.64 3.32 19.20
C ALA A 252 -17.45 4.28 18.95
N GLU A 253 -17.58 5.24 18.03
CA GLU A 253 -16.58 6.29 17.83
C GLU A 253 -16.53 7.20 19.06
N LYS A 254 -17.71 7.63 19.58
CA LYS A 254 -17.81 8.46 20.79
C LYS A 254 -17.20 7.78 22.00
N GLU A 255 -17.49 6.49 22.20
CA GLU A 255 -16.97 5.74 23.34
C GLU A 255 -15.43 5.64 23.31
N GLN A 256 -14.85 5.40 22.13
CA GLN A 256 -13.39 5.40 21.94
C GLN A 256 -12.77 6.78 22.18
N LEU A 257 -13.35 7.81 21.59
CA LEU A 257 -12.88 9.19 21.76
C LEU A 257 -12.95 9.65 23.22
N ALA A 258 -13.99 9.24 23.96
CA ALA A 258 -14.13 9.53 25.39
C ALA A 258 -12.99 8.92 26.25
N ARG A 259 -12.32 7.86 25.76
CA ARG A 259 -11.11 7.29 26.38
C ARG A 259 -9.82 8.01 25.98
N GLY A 260 -9.88 8.93 25.03
CA GLY A 260 -8.71 9.56 24.41
C GLY A 260 -8.07 8.72 23.30
N ASP A 261 -8.79 7.73 22.76
CA ASP A 261 -8.35 6.91 21.63
C ASP A 261 -8.77 7.53 20.30
N ILE A 262 -7.95 7.38 19.26
CA ILE A 262 -8.43 7.41 17.88
C ILE A 262 -9.19 6.10 17.62
N PRO A 263 -10.44 6.15 17.13
CA PRO A 263 -11.22 4.95 16.88
C PRO A 263 -10.51 3.92 16.01
N TYR A 264 -10.50 2.66 16.47
CA TYR A 264 -9.91 1.51 15.81
C TYR A 264 -11.00 0.47 15.54
N PHE A 265 -11.32 0.30 14.26
CA PHE A 265 -12.27 -0.70 13.80
C PHE A 265 -11.58 -1.76 12.97
N PHE A 266 -12.16 -2.96 12.93
CA PHE A 266 -11.65 -4.06 12.14
C PHE A 266 -12.74 -5.01 11.66
N GLN A 267 -12.45 -5.72 10.59
CA GLN A 267 -13.17 -6.92 10.16
C GLN A 267 -12.42 -8.18 10.61
N LEU A 268 -13.14 -9.29 10.67
CA LEU A 268 -12.58 -10.62 10.81
C LEU A 268 -12.95 -11.41 9.56
N TYR A 269 -11.96 -12.04 8.92
CA TYR A 269 -12.19 -12.74 7.67
C TYR A 269 -13.28 -13.81 7.82
N GLY A 270 -14.29 -13.78 6.94
CA GLY A 270 -15.42 -14.70 6.97
C GLY A 270 -16.49 -14.42 8.03
N ARG A 271 -16.33 -13.36 8.85
CA ARG A 271 -17.36 -12.89 9.78
C ARG A 271 -18.01 -11.61 9.26
N ARG A 272 -19.29 -11.44 9.56
CA ARG A 272 -20.06 -10.25 9.15
C ARG A 272 -19.90 -9.13 10.18
N GLY A 273 -19.88 -7.90 9.68
CA GLY A 273 -19.92 -6.69 10.49
C GLY A 273 -18.56 -6.01 10.66
N ILE A 274 -18.61 -4.87 11.34
CA ILE A 274 -17.45 -4.09 11.76
C ILE A 274 -17.31 -4.26 13.26
N HIS A 275 -16.11 -4.56 13.72
CA HIS A 275 -15.81 -4.88 15.10
C HIS A 275 -14.84 -3.89 15.73
N TRP A 276 -14.79 -3.91 17.06
CA TRP A 276 -13.87 -3.13 17.89
C TRP A 276 -13.67 -3.84 19.24
N PHE A 277 -12.63 -3.48 19.98
CA PHE A 277 -12.34 -4.07 21.28
C PHE A 277 -13.12 -3.36 22.39
N GLY A 278 -13.89 -4.13 23.16
CA GLY A 278 -14.74 -3.62 24.25
C GLY A 278 -14.10 -3.65 25.64
N ASN A 279 -12.86 -4.11 25.78
CA ASN A 279 -12.12 -4.13 27.06
C ASN A 279 -10.60 -3.96 26.89
N GLN A 280 -9.93 -3.57 27.97
CA GLN A 280 -8.50 -3.25 27.98
C GLN A 280 -7.60 -4.44 27.65
N GLU A 281 -8.04 -5.67 27.93
CA GLU A 281 -7.33 -6.92 27.61
C GLU A 281 -7.44 -7.28 26.12
N LEU A 282 -8.24 -6.54 25.33
CA LEU A 282 -8.52 -6.80 23.92
C LEU A 282 -9.09 -8.21 23.67
N THR A 283 -9.80 -8.77 24.64
CA THR A 283 -10.40 -10.11 24.56
C THR A 283 -11.87 -10.07 24.15
N ARG A 284 -12.60 -9.04 24.60
CA ARG A 284 -14.01 -8.79 24.28
C ARG A 284 -14.11 -8.03 22.96
N ILE A 285 -14.78 -8.65 22.00
CA ILE A 285 -15.06 -8.06 20.69
C ILE A 285 -16.51 -7.61 20.66
N GLU A 286 -16.71 -6.34 20.37
CA GLU A 286 -18.01 -5.72 20.14
C GLU A 286 -18.23 -5.52 18.63
N THR A 287 -19.49 -5.39 18.21
CA THR A 287 -19.85 -5.26 16.77
C THR A 287 -20.77 -4.06 16.57
N LEU A 288 -20.50 -3.27 15.54
CA LEU A 288 -21.41 -2.20 15.12
C LEU A 288 -22.76 -2.80 14.67
N PRO A 289 -23.87 -2.05 14.79
CA PRO A 289 -25.15 -2.48 14.21
C PRO A 289 -25.01 -2.85 12.73
N LEU A 290 -25.71 -3.90 12.29
CA LEU A 290 -25.70 -4.35 10.89
C LEU A 290 -26.69 -3.55 10.01
N GLU A 291 -27.57 -2.78 10.63
CA GLU A 291 -28.63 -2.01 10.00
C GLU A 291 -28.57 -0.55 10.49
N GLY A 292 -29.15 0.36 9.69
CA GLY A 292 -29.16 1.80 9.96
C GLY A 292 -28.02 2.54 9.26
N ASP A 293 -27.68 3.73 9.77
CA ASP A 293 -26.65 4.62 9.21
C ASP A 293 -25.22 4.16 9.59
N VAL A 294 -24.94 2.88 9.39
CA VAL A 294 -23.61 2.28 9.60
C VAL A 294 -22.95 2.06 8.24
N PRO A 295 -21.67 2.45 8.07
CA PRO A 295 -20.94 2.23 6.83
C PRO A 295 -21.02 0.77 6.39
N GLN A 296 -21.42 0.56 5.13
CA GLN A 296 -21.33 -0.74 4.49
C GLN A 296 -19.92 -0.88 3.92
N LEU A 297 -19.24 -1.97 4.28
CA LEU A 297 -17.89 -2.19 3.82
C LEU A 297 -17.87 -2.81 2.42
N ASP A 298 -16.84 -2.43 1.68
CA ASP A 298 -16.55 -3.05 0.40
C ASP A 298 -16.30 -4.55 0.56
N PRO A 299 -16.54 -5.34 -0.50
CA PRO A 299 -16.28 -6.77 -0.47
C PRO A 299 -14.82 -7.07 -0.11
N VAL A 300 -14.63 -8.09 0.73
CA VAL A 300 -13.32 -8.68 0.99
C VAL A 300 -13.01 -9.71 -0.09
N LEU A 301 -11.77 -9.74 -0.57
CA LEU A 301 -11.24 -10.74 -1.48
C LEU A 301 -11.52 -12.15 -0.95
N GLN A 302 -12.25 -12.93 -1.73
CA GLN A 302 -12.67 -14.27 -1.33
C GLN A 302 -11.53 -15.27 -1.51
N VAL A 303 -10.79 -15.55 -0.43
CA VAL A 303 -9.77 -16.61 -0.35
C VAL A 303 -10.35 -17.94 -0.83
N SER A 304 -11.57 -18.28 -0.42
CA SER A 304 -12.26 -19.52 -0.81
C SER A 304 -12.52 -19.64 -2.32
N ARG A 305 -12.50 -18.52 -3.05
CA ARG A 305 -12.64 -18.47 -4.52
C ARG A 305 -11.31 -18.24 -5.22
N GLY A 306 -10.18 -18.36 -4.52
CA GLY A 306 -8.86 -18.15 -5.11
C GLY A 306 -8.61 -16.70 -5.50
N PHE A 307 -9.12 -15.74 -4.71
CA PHE A 307 -9.06 -14.30 -4.99
C PHE A 307 -9.72 -13.84 -6.30
N ARG A 308 -10.59 -14.68 -6.87
CA ARG A 308 -11.40 -14.31 -8.03
C ARG A 308 -12.39 -13.20 -7.65
N SER A 309 -12.36 -12.12 -8.41
CA SER A 309 -13.33 -11.03 -8.35
C SER A 309 -13.58 -10.45 -9.74
N PRO A 310 -14.80 -9.95 -10.04
CA PRO A 310 -15.06 -9.16 -11.24
C PRO A 310 -14.14 -7.93 -11.39
N THR A 311 -13.63 -7.39 -10.29
CA THR A 311 -12.72 -6.23 -10.28
C THR A 311 -11.32 -6.57 -10.80
N ARG A 312 -10.93 -7.85 -10.88
CA ARG A 312 -9.57 -8.25 -11.29
C ARG A 312 -9.24 -7.85 -12.73
N THR A 313 -10.18 -8.07 -13.65
CA THR A 313 -10.05 -7.62 -15.04
C THR A 313 -9.85 -6.10 -15.09
N LYS A 314 -10.62 -5.36 -14.30
CA LYS A 314 -10.50 -3.90 -14.18
C LYS A 314 -9.13 -3.48 -13.61
N LEU A 315 -8.66 -4.14 -12.54
CA LEU A 315 -7.35 -3.86 -11.96
C LEU A 315 -6.20 -4.10 -12.94
N ARG A 316 -6.33 -5.12 -13.81
CA ARG A 316 -5.36 -5.46 -14.85
C ARG A 316 -5.35 -4.43 -15.99
N GLU A 317 -6.52 -4.11 -16.53
CA GLU A 317 -6.67 -3.25 -17.71
C GLU A 317 -6.69 -1.77 -17.35
N ASP A 318 -7.67 -1.33 -16.56
CA ASP A 318 -7.78 0.07 -16.12
C ASP A 318 -6.63 0.43 -15.18
N GLY A 319 -6.13 -0.50 -14.37
CA GLY A 319 -5.00 -0.23 -13.48
C GLY A 319 -3.70 0.09 -14.24
N LEU A 320 -3.48 -0.50 -15.42
CA LEU A 320 -2.35 -0.17 -16.28
C LEU A 320 -2.46 1.27 -16.80
N PHE A 321 -3.64 1.68 -17.29
CA PHE A 321 -3.89 3.06 -17.68
C PHE A 321 -3.82 4.01 -16.49
N THR A 322 -4.27 3.61 -15.32
CA THR A 322 -4.19 4.38 -14.07
C THR A 322 -2.72 4.68 -13.72
N LEU A 323 -1.83 3.68 -13.78
CA LEU A 323 -0.39 3.88 -13.60
C LEU A 323 0.17 4.86 -14.65
N LEU A 324 -0.11 4.61 -15.93
CA LEU A 324 0.40 5.46 -17.02
C LEU A 324 -0.10 6.91 -16.90
N GLY A 325 -1.37 7.10 -16.55
CA GLY A 325 -2.01 8.39 -16.35
C GLY A 325 -1.46 9.15 -15.15
N ALA A 326 -1.14 8.46 -14.05
CA ALA A 326 -0.58 9.07 -12.85
C ALA A 326 0.74 9.79 -13.16
N PHE A 327 1.57 9.17 -14.00
CA PHE A 327 2.89 9.65 -14.40
C PHE A 327 2.90 10.37 -15.75
N ASP A 328 1.73 10.63 -16.34
CA ASP A 328 1.67 11.19 -17.68
C ASP A 328 2.13 12.64 -17.73
N HIS A 329 2.74 13.02 -18.86
CA HIS A 329 3.21 14.38 -19.09
C HIS A 329 2.94 14.83 -20.53
N GLY A 330 2.63 16.12 -20.71
CA GLY A 330 2.30 16.70 -22.01
C GLY A 330 3.44 16.70 -23.03
N SER A 331 4.69 16.49 -22.58
CA SER A 331 5.87 16.39 -23.45
C SER A 331 6.10 14.99 -24.02
N PHE A 332 5.42 13.95 -23.51
CA PHE A 332 5.65 12.60 -23.99
C PHE A 332 5.02 12.40 -25.37
N ALA A 333 5.79 11.79 -26.26
CA ALA A 333 5.39 11.50 -27.63
C ALA A 333 6.12 10.26 -28.15
N GLY A 334 5.57 9.65 -29.20
CA GLY A 334 6.19 8.52 -29.89
C GLY A 334 5.97 7.17 -29.20
N LYS A 335 6.63 6.14 -29.72
CA LYS A 335 6.55 4.76 -29.24
C LYS A 335 7.74 4.46 -28.34
N HIS A 336 7.47 3.86 -27.19
CA HIS A 336 8.46 3.44 -26.19
C HIS A 336 8.19 1.99 -25.81
N GLU A 337 9.24 1.20 -25.60
CA GLU A 337 9.12 -0.24 -25.38
C GLU A 337 9.99 -0.69 -24.21
N ALA A 338 9.47 -1.61 -23.39
CA ALA A 338 10.23 -2.28 -22.34
C ALA A 338 9.63 -3.67 -22.06
N ASP A 339 10.51 -4.69 -22.07
CA ASP A 339 10.19 -6.04 -21.62
C ASP A 339 8.91 -6.63 -22.29
N GLY A 340 8.77 -6.39 -23.60
CA GLY A 340 7.64 -6.87 -24.43
C GLY A 340 6.39 -5.98 -24.41
N LEU A 341 6.31 -4.99 -23.54
CA LEU A 341 5.24 -3.99 -23.51
C LEU A 341 5.65 -2.76 -24.31
N ALA A 342 4.76 -2.28 -25.19
CA ALA A 342 4.98 -1.06 -25.96
C ALA A 342 3.88 -0.03 -25.73
N VAL A 343 4.25 1.22 -25.46
CA VAL A 343 3.30 2.34 -25.30
C VAL A 343 3.57 3.40 -26.35
N THR A 344 2.51 3.78 -27.07
CA THR A 344 2.53 4.90 -28.02
C THR A 344 1.77 6.08 -27.45
N PHE A 345 2.53 7.15 -27.20
CA PHE A 345 2.05 8.43 -26.68
C PHE A 345 1.62 9.30 -27.89
N LYS A 346 0.31 9.36 -28.17
CA LYS A 346 -0.28 10.23 -29.21
C LYS A 346 -0.84 11.50 -28.56
N LYS A 347 -1.08 12.54 -29.37
CA LYS A 347 -1.63 13.82 -28.90
C LYS A 347 -2.97 13.68 -28.14
N ARG A 348 -3.81 12.70 -28.51
CA ARG A 348 -5.17 12.52 -27.95
C ARG A 348 -5.46 11.11 -27.45
N ALA A 349 -4.54 10.18 -27.64
CA ALA A 349 -4.72 8.78 -27.27
C ALA A 349 -3.44 8.19 -26.69
N LEU A 350 -3.61 7.15 -25.90
CA LEU A 350 -2.54 6.30 -25.39
C LEU A 350 -2.85 4.88 -25.87
N VAL A 351 -1.93 4.29 -26.63
CA VAL A 351 -2.07 2.91 -27.14
C VAL A 351 -1.02 2.04 -26.47
N VAL A 352 -1.45 0.94 -25.87
CA VAL A 352 -0.60 -0.06 -25.24
C VAL A 352 -0.69 -1.36 -26.03
N ASN A 353 0.46 -1.90 -26.42
CA ASN A 353 0.56 -3.25 -26.97
C ASN A 353 1.15 -4.15 -25.90
N LEU A 354 0.40 -5.18 -25.53
CA LEU A 354 0.79 -6.17 -24.53
C LEU A 354 1.69 -7.26 -25.14
N PRO A 355 2.46 -7.99 -24.31
CA PRO A 355 3.36 -9.05 -24.80
C PRO A 355 2.67 -10.19 -25.56
N ASP A 356 1.38 -10.40 -25.36
CA ASP A 356 0.56 -11.41 -26.05
C ASP A 356 -0.02 -10.91 -27.38
N GLY A 357 0.25 -9.66 -27.76
CA GLY A 357 -0.23 -9.02 -28.98
C GLY A 357 -1.58 -8.32 -28.83
N GLU A 358 -2.20 -8.32 -27.64
CA GLU A 358 -3.40 -7.52 -27.38
C GLU A 358 -3.08 -6.02 -27.43
N GLU A 359 -3.93 -5.24 -28.12
CA GLU A 359 -3.85 -3.78 -28.17
C GLU A 359 -4.95 -3.17 -27.32
N LEU A 360 -4.56 -2.34 -26.36
CA LEU A 360 -5.45 -1.53 -25.53
C LEU A 360 -5.32 -0.06 -25.95
N GLU A 361 -6.44 0.65 -26.10
CA GLU A 361 -6.46 2.08 -26.40
C GLU A 361 -7.31 2.84 -25.37
N SER A 362 -6.79 3.97 -24.91
CA SER A 362 -7.53 4.92 -24.08
C SER A 362 -7.30 6.36 -24.54
N ARG A 363 -8.16 7.27 -24.09
CA ARG A 363 -7.95 8.71 -24.26
C ARG A 363 -6.69 9.11 -23.50
N ARG A 364 -5.98 10.10 -24.04
CA ARG A 364 -4.76 10.62 -23.41
C ARG A 364 -5.02 11.25 -22.04
N ASN A 365 -6.12 11.99 -21.91
CA ASN A 365 -6.48 12.60 -20.64
C ASN A 365 -7.17 11.58 -19.73
N LEU A 366 -6.44 11.13 -18.71
CA LEU A 366 -6.90 10.14 -17.73
C LEU A 366 -7.26 10.76 -16.38
N SER A 367 -7.46 12.09 -16.32
CA SER A 367 -7.75 12.81 -15.08
C SER A 367 -9.05 12.39 -14.39
N THR A 368 -9.93 11.65 -15.08
CA THR A 368 -11.14 11.07 -14.51
C THR A 368 -10.89 9.75 -13.79
N PHE A 369 -9.73 9.13 -14.00
CA PHE A 369 -9.34 7.83 -13.42
C PHE A 369 -8.24 7.98 -12.38
N VAL A 370 -7.32 8.92 -12.60
CA VAL A 370 -6.16 9.10 -11.72
C VAL A 370 -5.71 10.56 -11.66
N GLY A 371 -5.26 10.99 -10.47
CA GLY A 371 -4.60 12.27 -10.30
C GLY A 371 -3.12 12.21 -10.71
N SER A 372 -2.54 13.33 -11.13
CA SER A 372 -1.13 13.37 -11.50
C SER A 372 -0.20 13.39 -10.27
N VAL A 373 0.85 12.55 -10.31
CA VAL A 373 1.94 12.56 -9.31
C VAL A 373 2.80 13.83 -9.38
N TYR A 374 2.69 14.62 -10.44
CA TYR A 374 3.41 15.89 -10.61
C TYR A 374 2.63 17.10 -10.08
N SER A 375 1.39 16.89 -9.61
CA SER A 375 0.59 17.98 -9.05
C SER A 375 1.34 18.66 -7.88
N PRO A 376 1.41 20.00 -7.83
CA PRO A 376 2.13 20.73 -6.79
C PRO A 376 1.69 20.32 -5.38
N CYS A 377 2.66 20.11 -4.47
CA CYS A 377 2.39 19.99 -3.03
C CYS A 377 2.65 21.33 -2.34
N ARG A 378 1.86 21.66 -1.31
CA ARG A 378 2.08 22.82 -0.43
C ARG A 378 2.69 22.44 0.93
N CYS A 379 3.12 21.19 1.08
CA CYS A 379 3.25 20.54 2.38
C CYS A 379 4.58 20.75 3.11
N GLY A 380 5.64 21.28 2.47
CA GLY A 380 6.91 21.63 3.14
C GLY A 380 7.32 20.65 4.25
N GLU A 381 7.72 19.43 3.86
CA GLU A 381 8.18 18.34 4.75
C GLU A 381 7.13 17.73 5.69
N VAL A 382 7.01 16.39 5.71
CA VAL A 382 6.34 15.68 6.81
C VAL A 382 7.28 14.59 7.31
N LEU A 383 7.49 14.58 8.62
CA LEU A 383 8.25 13.58 9.34
C LEU A 383 7.34 12.35 9.52
N SER A 384 7.76 11.18 9.01
CA SER A 384 7.11 9.92 9.34
C SER A 384 7.85 9.21 10.45
N VAL A 385 7.08 8.61 11.37
CA VAL A 385 7.59 7.95 12.56
C VAL A 385 8.20 6.57 12.26
N PHE A 386 7.86 5.97 11.12
CA PHE A 386 8.35 4.66 10.69
C PHE A 386 9.44 4.74 9.61
N VAL A 387 9.78 5.95 9.16
CA VAL A 387 10.68 6.17 8.03
C VAL A 387 11.87 7.01 8.49
N PRO A 388 13.11 6.66 8.11
CA PRO A 388 14.28 7.50 8.37
C PRO A 388 14.08 8.95 7.90
N GLU A 389 14.78 9.91 8.52
CA GLU A 389 14.73 11.36 8.24
C GLU A 389 15.26 11.74 6.84
N VAL A 390 14.77 11.16 5.74
CA VAL A 390 15.31 11.46 4.41
C VAL A 390 14.25 11.29 3.31
N THR A 391 13.29 12.22 3.20
CA THR A 391 12.76 12.62 1.88
C THR A 391 12.05 13.97 2.00
N VAL A 392 12.76 15.06 1.71
CA VAL A 392 12.15 16.39 1.57
C VAL A 392 11.46 16.46 0.22
N CYS A 393 10.16 16.72 0.18
CA CYS A 393 9.56 17.22 -1.05
C CYS A 393 10.12 18.63 -1.21
N GLU A 394 11.07 18.83 -2.13
CA GLU A 394 11.49 20.18 -2.54
C GLU A 394 10.21 20.92 -2.97
N ALA A 395 9.65 21.71 -2.06
CA ALA A 395 8.74 22.76 -2.43
C ALA A 395 9.57 23.64 -3.33
N THR A 396 9.20 23.70 -4.61
CA THR A 396 9.77 24.63 -5.59
C THR A 396 10.16 25.92 -4.90
N THR A 397 11.46 26.11 -4.67
CA THR A 397 12.05 27.42 -4.46
C THR A 397 11.66 28.21 -5.70
N ARG A 398 10.63 29.04 -5.54
CA ARG A 398 10.33 30.11 -6.48
C ARG A 398 11.22 31.29 -6.19
#